data_AF-A0A670ZY75-F1
#
_entry.id   AF-A0A670ZY75-F1
#
_cell.length_a   1.000
_cell.length_b   1.000
_cell.length_c   1.000
_cell.angle_alpha   90.00
_cell.angle_beta   90.00
_cell.angle_gamma   90.00
#
_symmetry.space_group_name_H-M   'P 1'
#
loop_
_entity.id
_entity.type
_entity.pdbx_description
1 polymer ?
#
loop_
_entity_poly.entity_id
_entity_poly.type
_entity_poly.pdbx_seq_one_letter_code
_entity_poly.pdbx_strand_id
1 'polypeptide(L)'
;MAAAAVGRAGLGFLRGLRLPGPAGVRGLRAGGGSLWQQEFTSLEEKPQFPGASAEYIDKLEFIQPNIISGIPIYRVMDRQGQIVNPSEDPQISQEEVLKFYKSMTLLNTMDRILYESQRQGRISFYMTNYGEEGTHVGSIAALDDADLVFGQYREAGVLMHRGYPLDLFMAQCYGNTSDPGKGRQMPVHYGCKDLNFVTISSPLATQIPQAVGAAYAFKRANTNRIVICYFGEGTSSEGDAHAGFNFAATLDCPVIFFCRNNGYAISTPTSEQYRGDGIAARGPGYGIQSIRVDGNDVFAVYNATKEARRRAVAENQPFLIEAMTYRIGHHSTSDDSSAYRSVDEVNYWDKQDHPISRLRHYMTSRNWWDEEQEKSWRKKSRKRVSG
;
A
#
# COMPACT_ATOMS: atom_id res chain seq x y z
N MET A 1 1.31 21.48 -23.64
CA MET A 1 0.40 22.09 -24.64
C MET A 1 -0.78 21.15 -24.85
N ALA A 2 -1.97 21.74 -25.05
CA ALA A 2 -3.31 21.15 -25.22
C ALA A 2 -4.06 20.79 -23.91
N ALA A 3 -4.75 21.80 -23.35
CA ALA A 3 -5.84 21.64 -22.39
C ALA A 3 -7.17 21.97 -23.10
N ALA A 4 -8.15 21.07 -23.02
CA ALA A 4 -9.47 21.26 -23.60
C ALA A 4 -10.46 21.74 -22.53
N ALA A 5 -11.05 22.93 -22.75
CA ALA A 5 -12.09 23.51 -21.93
C ALA A 5 -13.47 23.09 -22.44
N VAL A 6 -14.36 22.65 -21.54
CA VAL A 6 -15.77 22.39 -21.85
C VAL A 6 -16.63 23.31 -20.98
N GLY A 7 -17.39 24.17 -21.65
CA GLY A 7 -18.27 25.18 -21.05
C GLY A 7 -19.57 24.60 -20.50
N ARG A 8 -20.05 25.18 -19.39
CA ARG A 8 -21.36 24.89 -18.79
C ARG A 8 -22.45 25.73 -19.47
N ALA A 9 -23.51 25.07 -19.94
CA ALA A 9 -24.76 25.72 -20.37
C ALA A 9 -25.83 25.60 -19.26
N GLY A 10 -26.60 26.67 -19.09
CA GLY A 10 -27.54 26.89 -17.98
C GLY A 10 -28.85 26.11 -18.05
N LEU A 11 -29.45 25.91 -16.87
CA LEU A 11 -30.78 25.34 -16.68
C LEU A 11 -31.83 26.47 -16.61
N GLY A 12 -32.73 26.47 -17.59
CA GLY A 12 -33.96 27.27 -17.59
C GLY A 12 -35.14 26.46 -17.04
N PHE A 13 -35.88 27.08 -16.12
CA PHE A 13 -37.19 26.67 -15.60
C PHE A 13 -38.22 26.45 -16.72
N LEU A 14 -39.12 25.48 -16.55
CA LEU A 14 -40.53 25.60 -16.94
C LEU A 14 -41.41 24.58 -16.19
N ARG A 15 -42.45 25.11 -15.54
CA ARG A 15 -43.50 24.41 -14.79
C ARG A 15 -44.60 23.92 -15.74
N GLY A 16 -45.19 22.78 -15.38
CA GLY A 16 -46.65 22.62 -15.37
C GLY A 16 -47.28 21.88 -16.55
N LEU A 17 -47.71 20.65 -16.31
CA LEU A 17 -48.91 20.08 -16.95
C LEU A 17 -49.60 19.11 -16.00
N ARG A 18 -50.90 19.36 -15.79
CA ARG A 18 -51.82 18.62 -14.93
C ARG A 18 -52.33 17.38 -15.68
N LEU A 19 -52.43 16.24 -14.98
CA LEU A 19 -53.17 15.05 -15.43
C LEU A 19 -54.47 14.93 -14.62
N PRO A 20 -55.63 14.61 -15.22
CA PRO A 20 -56.86 14.36 -14.47
C PRO A 20 -56.92 12.91 -13.97
N GLY A 21 -57.56 12.74 -12.81
CA GLY A 21 -57.76 11.48 -12.10
C GLY A 21 -58.90 10.58 -12.64
N PRO A 22 -59.31 9.57 -11.84
CA PRO A 22 -59.61 8.22 -12.31
C PRO A 22 -61.08 7.97 -12.65
N ALA A 23 -61.35 7.00 -13.52
CA ALA A 23 -62.69 6.49 -13.79
C ALA A 23 -62.73 4.95 -13.75
N GLY A 24 -63.62 4.42 -12.91
CA GLY A 24 -64.33 3.17 -13.18
C GLY A 24 -63.84 1.90 -12.48
N VAL A 25 -64.39 1.62 -11.29
CA VAL A 25 -64.47 0.27 -10.72
C VAL A 25 -65.82 -0.35 -11.07
N ARG A 26 -65.81 -1.57 -11.64
CA ARG A 26 -66.83 -2.65 -11.65
C ARG A 26 -66.26 -3.71 -12.61
N GLY A 27 -65.91 -4.93 -12.27
CA GLY A 27 -66.36 -5.86 -11.23
C GLY A 27 -66.82 -7.12 -11.96
N LEU A 28 -66.04 -8.21 -11.93
CA LEU A 28 -66.47 -9.53 -12.45
C LEU A 28 -65.80 -10.68 -11.67
N ARG A 29 -66.66 -11.30 -10.84
CA ARG A 29 -66.80 -12.72 -10.49
C ARG A 29 -65.56 -13.56 -10.16
N ALA A 30 -65.51 -13.95 -8.88
CA ALA A 30 -64.83 -15.12 -8.36
C ALA A 30 -65.33 -16.40 -9.07
N GLY A 31 -64.40 -17.14 -9.68
CA GLY A 31 -64.57 -18.52 -10.09
C GLY A 31 -63.64 -19.38 -9.24
N GLY A 32 -64.23 -20.24 -8.40
CA GLY A 32 -63.50 -21.18 -7.56
C GLY A 32 -62.75 -22.21 -8.39
N GLY A 33 -61.43 -22.14 -8.35
CA GLY A 33 -60.54 -23.25 -8.62
C GLY A 33 -59.62 -23.35 -7.43
N SER A 34 -59.72 -24.42 -6.64
CA SER A 34 -58.73 -24.78 -5.64
C SER A 34 -57.43 -25.11 -6.37
N LEU A 35 -56.66 -24.07 -6.69
CA LEU A 35 -55.24 -24.20 -6.93
C LEU A 35 -54.66 -24.63 -5.59
N TRP A 36 -54.44 -25.93 -5.46
CA TRP A 36 -53.46 -26.45 -4.52
C TRP A 36 -52.15 -25.75 -4.86
N GLN A 37 -51.89 -24.60 -4.23
CA GLN A 37 -50.53 -24.16 -3.97
C GLN A 37 -49.95 -25.27 -3.12
N GLN A 38 -49.29 -26.23 -3.76
CA GLN A 38 -48.28 -27.00 -3.06
C GLN A 38 -47.36 -25.96 -2.44
N GLU A 39 -47.36 -25.89 -1.11
CA GLU A 39 -46.24 -25.32 -0.38
C GLU A 39 -45.03 -26.14 -0.81
N PHE A 40 -44.29 -25.64 -1.80
CA PHE A 40 -42.95 -26.10 -2.06
C PHE A 40 -42.15 -25.73 -0.82
N THR A 41 -41.93 -26.70 0.06
CA THR A 41 -40.96 -26.60 1.14
C THR A 41 -39.58 -26.59 0.49
N SER A 42 -39.15 -25.43 -0.02
CA SER A 42 -37.84 -25.19 -0.65
C SER A 42 -36.65 -25.36 0.31
N LEU A 43 -36.90 -25.71 1.58
CA LEU A 43 -35.87 -25.85 2.61
C LEU A 43 -34.95 -27.07 2.40
N GLU A 44 -35.25 -27.99 1.46
CA GLU A 44 -34.37 -29.13 1.14
C GLU A 44 -33.54 -28.96 -0.14
N GLU A 45 -33.90 -28.02 -1.03
CA GLU A 45 -33.21 -27.85 -2.31
C GLU A 45 -32.02 -26.88 -2.16
N LYS A 46 -30.81 -27.40 -2.30
CA LYS A 46 -29.58 -26.59 -2.26
C LYS A 46 -29.05 -26.30 -3.66
N PRO A 47 -28.46 -25.11 -3.91
CA PRO A 47 -27.81 -24.82 -5.18
C PRO A 47 -26.69 -25.82 -5.48
N GLN A 48 -26.63 -26.31 -6.73
CA GLN A 48 -25.59 -27.23 -7.21
C GLN A 48 -24.69 -26.61 -8.28
N PHE A 49 -24.66 -25.28 -8.37
CA PHE A 49 -23.85 -24.60 -9.38
C PHE A 49 -22.36 -24.77 -9.08
N PRO A 50 -21.53 -25.17 -10.06
CA PRO A 50 -20.12 -25.49 -9.81
C PRO A 50 -19.24 -24.26 -9.53
N GLY A 51 -19.72 -23.05 -9.81
CA GLY A 51 -18.94 -21.82 -9.72
C GLY A 51 -18.96 -21.12 -8.35
N ALA A 52 -19.82 -21.53 -7.42
CA ALA A 52 -19.93 -20.90 -6.10
C ALA A 52 -20.55 -21.86 -5.08
N SER A 53 -20.08 -21.80 -3.84
CA SER A 53 -20.75 -22.44 -2.69
C SER A 53 -21.63 -21.41 -2.00
N ALA A 54 -22.95 -21.50 -2.18
CA ALA A 54 -23.93 -20.55 -1.66
C ALA A 54 -25.27 -21.24 -1.34
N GLU A 55 -26.13 -20.54 -0.60
CA GLU A 55 -27.52 -20.95 -0.32
C GLU A 55 -28.49 -20.13 -1.18
N TYR A 56 -29.68 -20.65 -1.47
CA TYR A 56 -30.73 -19.85 -2.10
C TYR A 56 -31.25 -18.78 -1.13
N ILE A 57 -31.64 -17.63 -1.69
CA ILE A 57 -32.41 -16.60 -1.00
C ILE A 57 -33.67 -16.32 -1.83
N ASP A 58 -34.83 -16.27 -1.19
CA ASP A 58 -36.13 -16.06 -1.83
C ASP A 58 -36.53 -14.57 -1.91
N LYS A 59 -35.64 -13.69 -1.45
CA LYS A 59 -35.79 -12.23 -1.46
C LYS A 59 -34.72 -11.60 -2.32
N LEU A 60 -35.14 -10.65 -3.14
CA LEU A 60 -34.24 -9.82 -3.93
C LEU A 60 -33.51 -8.86 -2.99
N GLU A 61 -32.24 -9.15 -2.72
CA GLU A 61 -31.38 -8.35 -1.85
C GLU A 61 -30.02 -8.16 -2.53
N PHE A 62 -29.61 -6.90 -2.72
CA PHE A 62 -28.26 -6.58 -3.18
C PHE A 62 -27.30 -6.56 -1.99
N ILE A 63 -26.09 -7.12 -2.16
CA ILE A 63 -25.01 -6.99 -1.18
C ILE A 63 -24.43 -5.58 -1.25
N GLN A 64 -24.53 -4.84 -0.15
CA GLN A 64 -24.01 -3.47 -0.07
C GLN A 64 -22.55 -3.45 0.40
N PRO A 65 -21.68 -2.61 -0.18
CA PRO A 65 -20.32 -2.42 0.30
C PRO A 65 -20.28 -1.73 1.67
N ASN A 66 -19.47 -2.25 2.60
CA ASN A 66 -19.22 -1.64 3.91
C ASN A 66 -18.07 -0.62 3.82
N ILE A 67 -18.35 0.60 3.34
CA ILE A 67 -17.32 1.63 3.12
C ILE A 67 -17.18 2.57 4.33
N ILE A 68 -18.26 2.81 5.09
CA ILE A 68 -18.28 3.79 6.19
C ILE A 68 -17.49 3.27 7.40
N SER A 69 -17.66 1.98 7.73
CA SER A 69 -16.88 1.27 8.76
C SER A 69 -16.11 0.15 8.10
N GLY A 70 -15.11 0.54 7.32
CA GLY A 70 -14.26 -0.40 6.58
C GLY A 70 -13.41 -1.29 7.48
N ILE A 71 -12.51 -2.05 6.85
CA ILE A 71 -11.50 -2.87 7.51
C ILE A 71 -10.71 -1.98 8.50
N PRO A 72 -10.62 -2.37 9.78
CA PRO A 72 -9.95 -1.58 10.79
C PRO A 72 -8.44 -1.48 10.53
N ILE A 73 -7.85 -0.40 11.01
CA ILE A 73 -6.41 -0.13 10.88
C ILE A 73 -5.70 -0.70 12.12
N TYR A 74 -4.92 -1.76 11.94
CA TYR A 74 -4.11 -2.36 13.00
C TYR A 74 -2.95 -1.43 13.41
N ARG A 75 -2.74 -1.28 14.72
CA ARG A 75 -1.74 -0.40 15.32
C ARG A 75 -1.20 -1.00 16.61
N VAL A 76 0.09 -0.77 16.90
CA VAL A 76 0.80 -1.26 18.09
C VAL A 76 1.11 -0.13 19.06
N MET A 77 1.63 1.00 18.56
CA MET A 77 1.94 2.20 19.34
C MET A 77 1.11 3.40 18.91
N ASP A 78 0.79 4.29 19.84
CA ASP A 78 0.14 5.57 19.53
C ASP A 78 1.12 6.60 18.92
N ARG A 79 0.64 7.84 18.73
CA ARG A 79 1.45 8.93 18.16
C ARG A 79 2.53 9.44 19.11
N GLN A 80 2.39 9.16 20.41
CA GLN A 80 3.34 9.49 21.47
C GLN A 80 4.34 8.35 21.71
N GLY A 81 4.33 7.32 20.84
CA GLY A 81 5.23 6.17 20.93
C GLY A 81 4.93 5.27 22.13
N GLN A 82 3.73 5.31 22.69
CA GLN A 82 3.32 4.41 23.77
C GLN A 82 2.66 3.16 23.19
N ILE A 83 3.03 1.98 23.71
CA ILE A 83 2.39 0.72 23.32
C ILE A 83 0.93 0.74 23.81
N VAL A 84 0.00 0.54 22.88
CA VAL A 84 -1.45 0.57 23.15
C VAL A 84 -1.92 -0.74 23.77
N ASN A 85 -1.46 -1.87 23.22
CA ASN A 85 -1.77 -3.20 23.73
C ASN A 85 -0.47 -3.98 23.98
N PRO A 86 -0.09 -4.25 25.24
CA PRO A 86 1.13 -4.99 25.57
C PRO A 86 1.25 -6.38 24.95
N SER A 87 0.13 -7.07 24.64
CA SER A 87 0.19 -8.38 23.98
C SER A 87 0.65 -8.31 22.52
N GLU A 88 0.61 -7.13 21.92
CA GLU A 88 0.99 -6.86 20.53
C GLU A 88 2.37 -6.19 20.43
N ASP A 89 3.05 -5.88 21.54
CA ASP A 89 4.42 -5.36 21.53
C ASP A 89 5.36 -6.48 21.06
N PRO A 90 6.05 -6.33 19.91
CA PRO A 90 6.91 -7.38 19.36
C PRO A 90 8.16 -7.68 20.19
N GLN A 91 8.43 -6.92 21.26
CA GLN A 91 9.61 -7.09 22.11
C GLN A 91 10.93 -7.08 21.33
N ILE A 92 11.01 -6.24 20.28
CA ILE A 92 12.21 -6.10 19.45
C ILE A 92 13.35 -5.54 20.29
N SER A 93 14.55 -6.06 20.09
CA SER A 93 15.74 -5.64 20.84
C SER A 93 16.05 -4.15 20.63
N GLN A 94 16.67 -3.50 21.62
CA GLN A 94 17.08 -2.10 21.52
C GLN A 94 17.99 -1.88 20.29
N GLU A 95 18.90 -2.80 20.00
CA GLU A 95 19.81 -2.71 18.85
C GLU A 95 19.05 -2.68 17.52
N GLU A 96 18.08 -3.57 17.33
CA GLU A 96 17.25 -3.62 16.13
C GLU A 96 16.35 -2.39 16.00
N VAL A 97 15.74 -1.92 17.09
CA VAL A 97 14.96 -0.68 17.08
C VAL A 97 15.83 0.52 16.69
N LEU A 98 17.06 0.61 17.20
CA LEU A 98 18.02 1.64 16.80
C LEU A 98 18.41 1.51 15.32
N LYS A 99 18.54 0.28 14.79
CA LYS A 99 18.75 0.05 13.36
C LYS A 99 17.56 0.57 12.56
N PHE A 100 16.32 0.34 12.99
CA PHE A 100 15.13 0.84 12.30
C PHE A 100 15.17 2.37 12.20
N TYR A 101 15.39 3.03 13.33
CA TYR A 101 15.45 4.48 13.41
C TYR A 101 16.58 5.07 12.55
N LYS A 102 17.78 4.48 12.62
CA LYS A 102 18.93 4.91 11.82
C LYS A 102 18.72 4.70 10.32
N SER A 103 18.06 3.62 9.90
CA SER A 103 17.71 3.40 8.49
C SER A 103 16.74 4.48 7.98
N MET A 104 15.66 4.76 8.72
CA MET A 104 14.67 5.77 8.32
C MET A 104 15.28 7.18 8.27
N THR A 105 16.04 7.57 9.29
CA THR A 105 16.66 8.91 9.35
C THR A 105 17.82 9.09 8.37
N LEU A 106 18.55 8.02 8.04
CA LEU A 106 19.58 8.05 6.99
C LEU A 106 18.94 8.20 5.61
N LEU A 107 17.84 7.49 5.33
CA LEU A 107 17.04 7.67 4.12
C LEU A 107 16.53 9.11 4.00
N ASN A 108 15.91 9.65 5.06
CA ASN A 108 15.42 11.03 5.09
C ASN A 108 16.55 12.05 4.86
N THR A 109 17.75 11.80 5.39
CA THR A 109 18.94 12.63 5.15
C THR A 109 19.40 12.56 3.69
N MET A 110 19.43 11.36 3.11
CA MET A 110 19.76 11.13 1.70
C MET A 110 18.78 11.83 0.77
N ASP A 111 17.48 11.71 1.06
CA ASP A 111 16.43 12.35 0.28
C ASP A 111 16.57 13.86 0.24
N ARG A 112 16.86 14.50 1.37
CA ARG A 112 17.07 15.96 1.42
C ARG A 112 18.23 16.40 0.52
N ILE A 113 19.34 15.66 0.55
CA ILE A 113 20.55 16.00 -0.21
C ILE A 113 20.34 15.75 -1.71
N LEU A 114 19.76 14.61 -2.10
CA LEU A 114 19.54 14.27 -3.50
C LEU A 114 18.41 15.09 -4.14
N TYR A 115 17.37 15.43 -3.38
CA TYR A 115 16.34 16.36 -3.85
C TYR A 115 16.95 17.73 -4.18
N GLU A 116 17.78 18.29 -3.30
CA GLU A 116 18.47 19.55 -3.55
C GLU A 116 19.50 19.44 -4.69
N SER A 117 20.20 18.32 -4.79
CA SER A 117 21.10 18.02 -5.91
C SER A 117 20.35 18.09 -7.25
N GLN A 118 19.13 17.57 -7.30
CA GLN A 118 18.27 17.66 -8.47
C GLN A 118 17.84 19.11 -8.75
N ARG A 119 17.50 19.91 -7.73
CA ARG A 119 17.17 21.34 -7.89
C ARG A 119 18.33 22.16 -8.45
N GLN A 120 19.56 21.75 -8.18
CA GLN A 120 20.77 22.33 -8.76
C GLN A 120 21.14 21.78 -10.15
N GLY A 121 20.33 20.87 -10.71
CA GLY A 121 20.57 20.26 -12.02
C GLY A 121 21.72 19.25 -12.06
N ARG A 122 22.19 18.77 -10.89
CA ARG A 122 23.31 17.80 -10.81
C ARG A 122 22.88 16.37 -11.14
N ILE A 123 21.61 16.05 -10.87
CA ILE A 123 20.94 14.82 -11.31
C ILE A 123 19.66 15.21 -12.05
N SER A 124 19.18 14.33 -12.94
CA SER A 124 18.06 14.65 -13.83
C SER A 124 16.69 14.56 -13.14
N PHE A 125 16.54 13.66 -12.16
CA PHE A 125 15.27 13.32 -11.53
C PHE A 125 15.49 12.81 -10.10
N TYR A 126 14.50 12.98 -9.21
CA TYR A 126 14.50 12.33 -7.90
C TYR A 126 13.07 12.18 -7.34
N MET A 127 12.89 11.21 -6.44
CA MET A 127 11.65 10.97 -5.68
C MET A 127 12.03 10.72 -4.21
N THR A 128 11.40 11.46 -3.31
CA THR A 128 11.66 11.32 -1.86
C THR A 128 10.78 10.25 -1.22
N ASN A 129 11.06 9.86 0.01
CA ASN A 129 10.38 8.81 0.75
C ASN A 129 9.64 9.34 1.99
N TYR A 130 9.46 10.67 2.08
CA TYR A 130 8.94 11.34 3.27
C TYR A 130 7.54 10.86 3.67
N GLY A 131 7.42 10.39 4.90
CA GLY A 131 6.19 9.87 5.49
C GLY A 131 6.05 8.35 5.38
N GLU A 132 6.78 7.73 4.46
CA GLU A 132 6.61 6.31 4.13
C GLU A 132 7.76 5.44 4.69
N GLU A 133 8.76 6.04 5.35
CA GLU A 133 9.96 5.34 5.82
C GLU A 133 9.65 4.19 6.78
N GLY A 134 8.59 4.32 7.59
CA GLY A 134 8.10 3.28 8.50
C GLY A 134 7.61 2.03 7.76
N THR A 135 6.92 2.21 6.64
CA THR A 135 6.45 1.09 5.80
C THR A 135 7.63 0.32 5.19
N HIS A 136 8.67 1.02 4.76
CA HIS A 136 9.84 0.39 4.14
C HIS A 136 10.62 -0.44 5.17
N VAL A 137 10.95 0.18 6.30
CA VAL A 137 11.84 -0.40 7.31
C VAL A 137 11.13 -1.46 8.15
N GLY A 138 9.89 -1.22 8.56
CA GLY A 138 9.13 -2.19 9.34
C GLY A 138 8.89 -3.49 8.58
N SER A 139 8.54 -3.39 7.29
CA SER A 139 8.25 -4.58 6.47
C SER A 139 9.51 -5.38 6.17
N ILE A 140 10.58 -4.74 5.70
CA ILE A 140 11.81 -5.45 5.34
C ILE A 140 12.51 -6.08 6.54
N ALA A 141 12.42 -5.49 7.72
CA ALA A 141 12.99 -6.05 8.94
C ALA A 141 12.29 -7.34 9.39
N ALA A 142 11.05 -7.57 8.94
CA ALA A 142 10.30 -8.78 9.25
C ALA A 142 10.63 -9.96 8.32
N LEU A 143 11.31 -9.70 7.20
CA LEU A 143 11.68 -10.68 6.18
C LEU A 143 13.05 -11.29 6.42
N ASP A 144 13.31 -12.45 5.83
CA ASP A 144 14.67 -12.98 5.77
C ASP A 144 15.46 -12.24 4.69
N ASP A 145 16.79 -12.16 4.81
CA ASP A 145 17.67 -11.51 3.81
C ASP A 145 17.56 -12.17 2.42
N ALA A 146 17.20 -13.47 2.41
CA ALA A 146 16.97 -14.23 1.20
C ALA A 146 15.60 -13.93 0.55
N ASP A 147 14.62 -13.35 1.23
CA ASP A 147 13.31 -13.08 0.62
C ASP A 147 13.46 -12.03 -0.51
N LEU A 148 12.81 -12.28 -1.65
CA LEU A 148 12.97 -11.47 -2.85
C LEU A 148 12.00 -10.28 -2.83
N VAL A 149 12.50 -9.10 -3.19
CA VAL A 149 11.72 -7.87 -3.21
C VAL A 149 11.49 -7.40 -4.64
N PHE A 150 10.23 -7.16 -4.99
CA PHE A 150 9.82 -6.35 -6.13
C PHE A 150 9.26 -5.02 -5.63
N GLY A 151 9.80 -3.91 -6.12
CA GLY A 151 9.38 -2.56 -5.75
C GLY A 151 8.69 -1.81 -6.87
N GLN A 152 8.18 -0.62 -6.55
CA GLN A 152 7.58 0.30 -7.51
C GLN A 152 8.52 1.45 -7.88
N TYR A 153 9.05 2.17 -6.90
CA TYR A 153 10.10 3.23 -7.04
C TYR A 153 10.31 4.01 -5.73
N ARG A 154 9.49 3.79 -4.69
CA ARG A 154 9.59 4.50 -3.41
C ARG A 154 10.12 3.58 -2.31
N GLU A 155 10.78 2.47 -2.65
CA GLU A 155 11.19 1.46 -1.68
C GLU A 155 12.67 1.59 -1.26
N ALA A 156 13.28 2.77 -1.40
CA ALA A 156 14.70 2.98 -1.09
C ALA A 156 15.04 2.65 0.38
N GLY A 157 14.07 2.75 1.30
CA GLY A 157 14.24 2.33 2.69
C GLY A 157 14.48 0.83 2.88
N VAL A 158 14.00 -0.01 1.95
CA VAL A 158 14.24 -1.45 1.94
C VAL A 158 15.73 -1.72 1.70
N LEU A 159 16.28 -1.13 0.64
CA LEU A 159 17.71 -1.21 0.32
C LEU A 159 18.57 -0.60 1.43
N MET A 160 18.17 0.55 1.98
CA MET A 160 18.87 1.21 3.09
C MET A 160 18.96 0.29 4.32
N HIS A 161 17.88 -0.42 4.65
CA HIS A 161 17.85 -1.32 5.80
C HIS A 161 18.66 -2.61 5.56
N ARG A 162 18.65 -3.13 4.32
CA ARG A 162 19.51 -4.25 3.88
C ARG A 162 20.98 -3.87 3.70
N GLY A 163 21.37 -2.64 4.02
CA GLY A 163 22.77 -2.21 4.02
C GLY A 163 23.31 -1.85 2.63
N TYR A 164 22.44 -1.46 1.69
CA TYR A 164 22.89 -0.98 0.38
C TYR A 164 23.82 0.24 0.53
N PRO A 165 25.01 0.23 -0.07
CA PRO A 165 25.96 1.33 0.05
C PRO A 165 25.40 2.65 -0.48
N LEU A 166 25.64 3.74 0.26
CA LEU A 166 25.26 5.10 -0.16
C LEU A 166 25.87 5.45 -1.52
N ASP A 167 27.12 5.07 -1.76
CA ASP A 167 27.82 5.29 -3.02
C ASP A 167 27.08 4.69 -4.22
N LEU A 168 26.39 3.56 -4.03
CA LEU A 168 25.63 2.92 -5.11
C LEU A 168 24.26 3.58 -5.33
N PHE A 169 23.62 4.13 -4.29
CA PHE A 169 22.46 5.01 -4.48
C PHE A 169 22.86 6.25 -5.30
N MET A 170 23.98 6.87 -4.94
CA MET A 170 24.52 8.04 -5.65
C MET A 170 24.90 7.66 -7.08
N ALA A 171 25.66 6.58 -7.27
CA ALA A 171 26.13 6.15 -8.59
C ALA A 171 24.97 5.95 -9.57
N GLN A 172 23.89 5.32 -9.14
CA GLN A 172 22.69 5.13 -9.95
C GLN A 172 22.00 6.45 -10.29
N CYS A 173 21.83 7.36 -9.32
CA CYS A 173 21.22 8.67 -9.57
C CYS A 173 22.05 9.57 -10.50
N TYR A 174 23.38 9.48 -10.43
CA TYR A 174 24.28 10.23 -11.30
C TYR A 174 24.57 9.54 -12.64
N GLY A 175 24.18 8.26 -12.79
CA GLY A 175 24.52 7.44 -13.96
C GLY A 175 26.03 7.34 -14.20
N ASN A 176 26.83 7.31 -13.12
CA ASN A 176 28.29 7.36 -13.23
C ASN A 176 28.89 5.96 -13.49
N THR A 177 30.22 5.89 -13.62
CA THR A 177 30.95 4.64 -13.93
C THR A 177 30.85 3.55 -12.86
N SER A 178 30.46 3.91 -11.64
CA SER A 178 30.24 2.96 -10.53
C SER A 178 28.80 2.45 -10.47
N ASP A 179 27.90 2.93 -11.35
CA ASP A 179 26.52 2.44 -11.40
C ASP A 179 26.47 1.00 -11.93
N PRO A 180 25.99 0.02 -11.14
CA PRO A 180 25.78 -1.34 -11.62
C PRO A 180 24.79 -1.41 -12.80
N GLY A 181 23.85 -0.46 -12.87
CA GLY A 181 22.91 -0.25 -13.98
C GLY A 181 23.53 0.38 -15.23
N LYS A 182 24.81 0.77 -15.18
CA LYS A 182 25.60 1.35 -16.28
C LYS A 182 25.00 2.64 -16.87
N GLY A 183 24.33 3.44 -16.05
CA GLY A 183 23.69 4.70 -16.45
C GLY A 183 22.52 4.55 -17.42
N ARG A 184 21.95 3.34 -17.53
CA ARG A 184 20.91 3.03 -18.53
C ARG A 184 19.50 3.39 -18.09
N GLN A 185 19.29 3.55 -16.79
CA GLN A 185 17.98 3.81 -16.22
C GLN A 185 17.90 5.22 -15.64
N MET A 186 16.67 5.73 -15.52
CA MET A 186 16.37 6.98 -14.83
C MET A 186 16.82 6.90 -13.35
N PRO A 187 17.23 8.01 -12.73
CA PRO A 187 17.50 8.03 -11.28
C PRO A 187 16.36 7.45 -10.46
N VAL A 188 16.69 6.84 -9.31
CA VAL A 188 15.76 6.13 -8.40
C VAL A 188 15.32 4.75 -8.90
N HIS A 189 15.73 4.32 -10.09
CA HIS A 189 15.50 2.96 -10.58
C HIS A 189 16.57 1.97 -10.06
N TYR A 190 16.61 1.80 -8.74
CA TYR A 190 17.59 0.94 -8.08
C TYR A 190 17.35 -0.55 -8.37
N GLY A 191 18.41 -1.34 -8.26
CA GLY A 191 18.38 -2.80 -8.33
C GLY A 191 19.64 -3.37 -7.69
N CYS A 192 19.50 -4.46 -6.94
CA CYS A 192 20.64 -5.11 -6.29
C CYS A 192 20.40 -6.61 -6.17
N LYS A 193 21.11 -7.39 -6.98
CA LYS A 193 21.02 -8.86 -6.96
C LYS A 193 21.42 -9.43 -5.59
N ASP A 194 22.51 -8.94 -5.02
CA ASP A 194 23.08 -9.49 -3.78
C ASP A 194 22.17 -9.24 -2.57
N LEU A 195 21.39 -8.16 -2.59
CA LEU A 195 20.39 -7.86 -1.57
C LEU A 195 18.98 -8.33 -1.95
N ASN A 196 18.85 -9.23 -2.94
CA ASN A 196 17.56 -9.76 -3.43
C ASN A 196 16.52 -8.66 -3.69
N PHE A 197 16.93 -7.57 -4.33
CA PHE A 197 16.06 -6.46 -4.72
C PHE A 197 16.03 -6.35 -6.24
N VAL A 198 14.90 -6.71 -6.84
CA VAL A 198 14.72 -6.70 -8.28
C VAL A 198 14.75 -5.26 -8.79
N THR A 199 15.42 -5.05 -9.92
CA THR A 199 15.57 -3.73 -10.53
C THR A 199 14.21 -3.10 -10.83
N ILE A 200 14.02 -1.87 -10.37
CA ILE A 200 12.82 -1.07 -10.62
C ILE A 200 12.65 -0.76 -12.11
N SER A 201 11.39 -0.70 -12.55
CA SER A 201 10.96 -0.19 -13.85
C SER A 201 9.86 0.85 -13.70
N SER A 202 9.80 1.84 -14.60
CA SER A 202 8.77 2.90 -14.54
C SER A 202 7.32 2.42 -14.80
N PRO A 203 7.05 1.45 -15.69
CA PRO A 203 5.69 0.97 -15.92
C PRO A 203 5.06 0.40 -14.65
N LEU A 204 3.98 1.04 -14.21
CA LEU A 204 3.28 0.69 -12.98
C LEU A 204 2.70 -0.73 -13.06
N ALA A 205 2.61 -1.39 -11.91
CA ALA A 205 2.03 -2.70 -11.67
C ALA A 205 2.67 -3.90 -12.38
N THR A 206 3.51 -3.70 -13.40
CA THR A 206 4.17 -4.80 -14.13
C THR A 206 4.96 -5.74 -13.22
N GLN A 207 5.50 -5.24 -12.12
CA GLN A 207 6.22 -6.03 -11.13
C GLN A 207 5.32 -6.98 -10.33
N ILE A 208 4.01 -6.72 -10.27
CA ILE A 208 3.05 -7.50 -9.46
C ILE A 208 2.90 -8.93 -10.00
N PRO A 209 2.51 -9.18 -11.26
CA PRO A 209 2.46 -10.54 -11.80
C PRO A 209 3.85 -11.19 -11.91
N GLN A 210 4.92 -10.40 -12.10
CA GLN A 210 6.30 -10.92 -12.10
C GLN A 210 6.69 -11.48 -10.72
N ALA A 211 6.34 -10.78 -9.64
CA ALA A 211 6.54 -11.24 -8.28
C ALA A 211 5.82 -12.57 -8.00
N VAL A 212 4.61 -12.74 -8.55
CA VAL A 212 3.86 -14.00 -8.45
C VAL A 212 4.56 -15.12 -9.20
N GLY A 213 5.07 -14.88 -10.40
CA GLY A 213 5.87 -15.86 -11.14
C GLY A 213 7.13 -16.29 -10.39
N ALA A 214 7.83 -15.34 -9.76
CA ALA A 214 8.99 -15.64 -8.91
C ALA A 214 8.61 -16.45 -7.65
N ALA A 215 7.51 -16.10 -7.00
CA ALA A 215 7.00 -16.82 -5.83
C ALA A 215 6.60 -18.27 -6.20
N TYR A 216 5.93 -18.44 -7.34
CA TYR A 216 5.59 -19.76 -7.87
C TYR A 216 6.85 -20.60 -8.15
N ALA A 217 7.90 -19.99 -8.69
CA ALA A 217 9.18 -20.65 -8.90
C ALA A 217 9.83 -21.08 -7.58
N PHE A 218 9.79 -20.24 -6.53
CA PHE A 218 10.30 -20.58 -5.20
C PHE A 218 9.52 -21.71 -4.53
N LYS A 219 8.19 -21.70 -4.66
CA LYS A 219 7.36 -22.82 -4.22
C LYS A 219 7.81 -24.13 -4.89
N ARG A 220 7.92 -24.14 -6.22
CA ARG A 220 8.34 -25.34 -6.97
C ARG A 220 9.75 -25.80 -6.64
N ALA A 221 10.63 -24.88 -6.26
CA ALA A 221 12.00 -25.15 -5.87
C ALA A 221 12.14 -25.55 -4.39
N ASN A 222 11.07 -25.52 -3.59
CA ASN A 222 11.06 -25.80 -2.15
C ASN A 222 12.12 -24.99 -1.37
N THR A 223 12.27 -23.70 -1.71
CA THR A 223 13.33 -22.86 -1.15
C THR A 223 12.98 -22.27 0.22
N ASN A 224 11.74 -22.43 0.70
CA ASN A 224 11.21 -21.77 1.89
C ASN A 224 11.41 -20.24 1.88
N ARG A 225 11.43 -19.65 0.68
CA ARG A 225 11.52 -18.19 0.46
C ARG A 225 10.18 -17.66 -0.01
N ILE A 226 9.86 -16.42 0.38
CA ILE A 226 8.74 -15.70 -0.19
C ILE A 226 9.20 -14.60 -1.14
N VAL A 227 8.23 -14.01 -1.81
CA VAL A 227 8.38 -12.73 -2.49
C VAL A 227 7.52 -11.69 -1.78
N ILE A 228 8.06 -10.49 -1.56
CA ILE A 228 7.26 -9.31 -1.23
C ILE A 228 7.19 -8.39 -2.45
N CYS A 229 6.00 -7.90 -2.75
CA CYS A 229 5.74 -7.01 -3.87
C CYS A 229 5.09 -5.72 -3.38
N TYR A 230 5.83 -4.61 -3.49
CA TYR A 230 5.34 -3.28 -3.13
C TYR A 230 4.64 -2.61 -4.32
N PHE A 231 3.56 -1.90 -4.02
CA PHE A 231 2.87 -1.02 -4.96
C PHE A 231 2.06 0.07 -4.23
N GLY A 232 1.71 1.14 -4.92
CA GLY A 232 0.83 2.20 -4.42
C GLY A 232 -0.65 1.93 -4.68
N GLU A 233 -1.53 2.63 -3.98
CA GLU A 233 -2.97 2.48 -4.17
C GLU A 233 -3.42 2.88 -5.58
N GLY A 234 -2.78 3.87 -6.21
CA GLY A 234 -3.06 4.19 -7.61
C GLY A 234 -2.61 3.12 -8.59
N THR A 235 -1.50 2.47 -8.32
CA THR A 235 -0.98 1.35 -9.11
C THR A 235 -1.90 0.13 -9.04
N SER A 236 -2.68 -0.02 -7.96
CA SER A 236 -3.66 -1.09 -7.83
C SER A 236 -4.83 -1.01 -8.84
N SER A 237 -4.99 0.11 -9.54
CA SER A 237 -6.00 0.29 -10.59
C SER A 237 -5.55 -0.23 -11.96
N GLU A 238 -4.27 -0.55 -12.12
CA GLU A 238 -3.75 -1.18 -13.34
C GLU A 238 -4.23 -2.64 -13.46
N GLY A 239 -4.43 -3.11 -14.70
CA GLY A 239 -4.87 -4.48 -14.96
C GLY A 239 -3.93 -5.56 -14.43
N ASP A 240 -2.63 -5.27 -14.39
CA ASP A 240 -1.60 -6.19 -13.87
C ASP A 240 -1.77 -6.47 -12.36
N ALA A 241 -2.36 -5.54 -11.60
CA ALA A 241 -2.67 -5.78 -10.19
C ALA A 241 -3.74 -6.88 -10.05
N HIS A 242 -4.82 -6.80 -10.84
CA HIS A 242 -5.85 -7.83 -10.90
C HIS A 242 -5.27 -9.18 -11.33
N ALA A 243 -4.44 -9.20 -12.38
CA ALA A 243 -3.78 -10.41 -12.86
C ALA A 243 -2.92 -11.05 -11.76
N GLY A 244 -2.07 -10.25 -11.10
CA GLY A 244 -1.21 -10.72 -10.02
C GLY A 244 -1.99 -11.28 -8.84
N PHE A 245 -3.02 -10.59 -8.35
CA PHE A 245 -3.83 -11.07 -7.23
C PHE A 245 -4.51 -12.40 -7.56
N ASN A 246 -5.16 -12.51 -8.72
CA ASN A 246 -5.85 -13.73 -9.11
C ASN A 246 -4.88 -14.91 -9.33
N PHE A 247 -3.74 -14.68 -9.98
CA PHE A 247 -2.75 -15.73 -10.20
C PHE A 247 -2.14 -16.20 -8.88
N ALA A 248 -1.87 -15.30 -7.94
CA ALA A 248 -1.29 -15.68 -6.66
C ALA A 248 -2.23 -16.57 -5.82
N ALA A 249 -3.54 -16.29 -5.87
CA ALA A 249 -4.54 -17.09 -5.17
C ALA A 249 -4.75 -18.45 -5.86
N THR A 250 -5.02 -18.45 -7.16
CA THR A 250 -5.31 -19.69 -7.91
C THR A 250 -4.11 -20.63 -8.03
N LEU A 251 -2.89 -20.09 -7.96
CA LEU A 251 -1.65 -20.86 -8.03
C LEU A 251 -1.00 -21.07 -6.67
N ASP A 252 -1.66 -20.74 -5.55
CA ASP A 252 -1.13 -20.90 -4.18
C ASP A 252 0.32 -20.40 -4.08
N CYS A 253 0.54 -19.10 -4.30
CA CYS A 253 1.87 -18.51 -4.33
C CYS A 253 2.28 -17.93 -2.96
N PRO A 254 3.51 -18.20 -2.48
CA PRO A 254 4.04 -17.62 -1.23
C PRO A 254 4.48 -16.16 -1.45
N VAL A 255 3.51 -15.26 -1.60
CA VAL A 255 3.74 -13.84 -1.91
C VAL A 255 3.01 -12.91 -0.93
N ILE A 256 3.69 -11.84 -0.50
CA ILE A 256 3.09 -10.73 0.22
C ILE A 256 2.89 -9.58 -0.76
N PHE A 257 1.65 -9.18 -0.97
CA PHE A 257 1.30 -7.94 -1.62
C PHE A 257 1.28 -6.82 -0.59
N PHE A 258 2.16 -5.84 -0.73
CA PHE A 258 2.31 -4.73 0.20
C PHE A 258 1.88 -3.42 -0.49
N CYS A 259 0.64 -3.02 -0.26
CA CYS A 259 0.09 -1.77 -0.78
C CYS A 259 0.42 -0.61 0.15
N ARG A 260 1.14 0.40 -0.34
CA ARG A 260 1.29 1.70 0.32
C ARG A 260 0.15 2.61 -0.13
N ASN A 261 -0.85 2.78 0.73
CA ASN A 261 -1.95 3.72 0.47
C ASN A 261 -1.62 5.05 1.13
N ASN A 262 -1.12 5.98 0.32
CA ASN A 262 -0.63 7.27 0.80
C ASN A 262 -1.58 8.45 0.47
N GLY A 263 -2.79 8.10 -0.01
CA GLY A 263 -3.87 9.03 -0.33
C GLY A 263 -3.83 9.63 -1.74
N TYR A 264 -2.71 9.50 -2.49
CA TYR A 264 -2.53 10.21 -3.75
C TYR A 264 -1.67 9.47 -4.80
N ALA A 265 -2.23 9.35 -6.01
CA ALA A 265 -1.50 9.00 -7.22
C ALA A 265 -1.19 10.26 -8.05
N ILE A 266 0.03 10.77 -7.93
CA ILE A 266 0.42 12.12 -8.44
C ILE A 266 -0.53 13.16 -7.82
N SER A 267 -1.52 13.65 -8.58
CA SER A 267 -2.52 14.63 -8.17
C SER A 267 -3.90 14.02 -7.87
N THR A 268 -4.11 12.76 -8.22
CA THR A 268 -5.43 12.10 -8.09
C THR A 268 -5.63 11.60 -6.66
N PRO A 269 -6.61 12.12 -5.91
CA PRO A 269 -6.94 11.63 -4.58
C PRO A 269 -7.65 10.26 -4.66
N THR A 270 -7.61 9.51 -3.57
CA THR A 270 -8.23 8.16 -3.49
C THR A 270 -9.73 8.14 -3.81
N SER A 271 -10.46 9.23 -3.54
CA SER A 271 -11.89 9.37 -3.87
C SER A 271 -12.19 9.32 -5.39
N GLU A 272 -11.18 9.65 -6.21
CA GLU A 272 -11.22 9.53 -7.67
C GLU A 272 -10.53 8.26 -8.17
N GLN A 273 -9.76 7.59 -7.31
CA GLN A 273 -9.06 6.35 -7.64
C GLN A 273 -9.96 5.11 -7.53
N TYR A 274 -10.77 5.04 -6.47
CA TYR A 274 -11.67 3.91 -6.22
C TYR A 274 -12.88 4.32 -5.36
N ARG A 275 -13.87 3.43 -5.30
CA ARG A 275 -15.09 3.62 -4.48
C ARG A 275 -15.32 2.53 -3.43
N GLY A 276 -14.53 1.47 -3.45
CA GLY A 276 -14.53 0.44 -2.40
C GLY A 276 -13.79 0.91 -1.15
N ASP A 277 -13.78 0.06 -0.13
CA ASP A 277 -13.04 0.25 1.10
C ASP A 277 -11.53 -0.01 0.90
N GLY A 278 -10.85 0.91 0.21
CA GLY A 278 -9.41 0.81 -0.05
C GLY A 278 -9.02 -0.44 -0.84
N ILE A 279 -7.78 -0.89 -0.62
CA ILE A 279 -7.19 -2.02 -1.32
C ILE A 279 -7.35 -3.31 -0.51
N ALA A 280 -7.27 -3.26 0.83
CA ALA A 280 -7.44 -4.43 1.68
C ALA A 280 -8.77 -5.16 1.42
N ALA A 281 -9.86 -4.42 1.16
CA ALA A 281 -11.17 -5.03 0.87
C ALA A 281 -11.25 -5.75 -0.48
N ARG A 282 -10.28 -5.54 -1.38
CA ARG A 282 -10.22 -6.26 -2.67
C ARG A 282 -9.72 -7.68 -2.49
N GLY A 283 -8.79 -7.92 -1.56
CA GLY A 283 -8.13 -9.21 -1.40
C GLY A 283 -9.08 -10.39 -1.11
N PRO A 284 -10.06 -10.27 -0.19
CA PRO A 284 -11.02 -11.35 0.07
C PRO A 284 -11.80 -11.80 -1.17
N GLY A 285 -12.06 -10.89 -2.12
CA GLY A 285 -12.72 -11.23 -3.39
C GLY A 285 -11.90 -12.17 -4.28
N TYR A 286 -10.58 -12.26 -4.07
CA TYR A 286 -9.70 -13.23 -4.73
C TYR A 286 -9.39 -14.45 -3.84
N GLY A 287 -9.93 -14.52 -2.62
CA GLY A 287 -9.52 -15.51 -1.62
C GLY A 287 -8.19 -15.18 -0.91
N ILE A 288 -7.74 -13.93 -0.98
CA ILE A 288 -6.48 -13.49 -0.36
C ILE A 288 -6.74 -12.97 1.05
N GLN A 289 -6.01 -13.50 2.02
CA GLN A 289 -6.06 -13.03 3.40
C GLN A 289 -5.48 -11.63 3.49
N SER A 290 -6.26 -10.70 4.04
CA SER A 290 -5.98 -9.26 3.92
C SER A 290 -6.05 -8.54 5.26
N ILE A 291 -5.14 -7.59 5.47
CA ILE A 291 -5.08 -6.74 6.66
C ILE A 291 -4.77 -5.30 6.26
N ARG A 292 -5.30 -4.35 7.03
CA ARG A 292 -4.94 -2.94 6.95
C ARG A 292 -4.16 -2.53 8.19
N VAL A 293 -3.06 -1.81 8.01
CA VAL A 293 -2.14 -1.42 9.10
C VAL A 293 -1.86 0.07 9.07
N ASP A 294 -1.53 0.63 10.24
CA ASP A 294 -0.97 1.96 10.38
C ASP A 294 0.47 1.95 9.84
N GLY A 295 0.68 2.52 8.65
CA GLY A 295 1.98 2.58 7.98
C GLY A 295 2.98 3.53 8.64
N ASN A 296 2.52 4.41 9.52
CA ASN A 296 3.37 5.29 10.33
C ASN A 296 3.78 4.62 11.65
N ASP A 297 3.22 3.45 11.95
CA ASP A 297 3.62 2.56 13.04
C ASP A 297 4.55 1.47 12.53
N VAL A 298 5.85 1.65 12.75
CA VAL A 298 6.86 0.66 12.31
C VAL A 298 6.66 -0.73 12.94
N PHE A 299 6.09 -0.82 14.15
CA PHE A 299 5.84 -2.10 14.81
C PHE A 299 4.58 -2.78 14.28
N ALA A 300 3.53 -2.01 13.97
CA ALA A 300 2.35 -2.58 13.32
C ALA A 300 2.69 -3.16 11.93
N VAL A 301 3.49 -2.42 11.15
CA VAL A 301 4.01 -2.90 9.86
C VAL A 301 4.87 -4.15 10.04
N TYR A 302 5.77 -4.16 11.03
CA TYR A 302 6.61 -5.31 11.33
C TYR A 302 5.79 -6.54 11.68
N ASN A 303 4.86 -6.44 12.63
CA ASN A 303 4.03 -7.57 13.08
C ASN A 303 3.23 -8.18 11.94
N ALA A 304 2.51 -7.34 11.18
CA ALA A 304 1.69 -7.81 10.06
C ALA A 304 2.54 -8.48 8.98
N THR A 305 3.71 -7.91 8.67
CA THR A 305 4.62 -8.49 7.68
C THR A 305 5.26 -9.78 8.18
N LYS A 306 5.62 -9.85 9.47
CA LYS A 306 6.24 -11.03 10.09
C LYS A 306 5.30 -12.22 10.07
N GLU A 307 4.04 -11.99 10.42
CA GLU A 307 3.01 -13.03 10.41
C GLU A 307 2.63 -13.43 8.99
N ALA A 308 2.42 -12.47 8.09
CA ALA A 308 2.17 -12.75 6.67
C ALA A 308 3.31 -13.58 6.05
N ARG A 309 4.57 -13.27 6.39
CA ARG A 309 5.74 -14.01 5.90
C ARG A 309 5.77 -15.43 6.44
N ARG A 310 5.57 -15.61 7.75
CA ARG A 310 5.53 -16.92 8.40
C ARG A 310 4.47 -17.82 7.75
N ARG A 311 3.27 -17.28 7.52
CA ARG A 311 2.16 -18.03 6.93
C ARG A 311 2.31 -18.24 5.43
N ALA A 312 2.78 -17.26 4.67
CA ALA A 312 3.01 -17.40 3.22
C ALA A 312 3.98 -18.56 2.92
N VAL A 313 5.07 -18.69 3.69
CA VAL A 313 6.01 -19.82 3.58
C VAL A 313 5.34 -21.15 3.93
N ALA A 314 4.59 -21.20 5.04
CA ALA A 314 4.03 -22.45 5.57
C ALA A 314 2.82 -22.96 4.78
N GLU A 315 1.96 -22.06 4.32
CA GLU A 315 0.65 -22.35 3.73
C GLU A 315 0.69 -22.28 2.20
N ASN A 316 1.76 -21.73 1.60
CA ASN A 316 1.82 -21.38 0.17
C ASN A 316 0.61 -20.53 -0.25
N GLN A 317 0.25 -19.53 0.55
CA GLN A 317 -0.88 -18.65 0.24
C GLN A 317 -0.44 -17.19 0.19
N PRO A 318 -1.07 -16.39 -0.67
CA PRO A 318 -0.80 -14.97 -0.72
C PRO A 318 -1.41 -14.22 0.47
N PHE A 319 -0.76 -13.13 0.85
CA PHE A 319 -1.26 -12.18 1.85
C PHE A 319 -1.25 -10.77 1.28
N LEU A 320 -2.28 -9.97 1.61
CA LEU A 320 -2.36 -8.56 1.24
C LEU A 320 -2.30 -7.69 2.48
N ILE A 321 -1.32 -6.79 2.52
CA ILE A 321 -1.17 -5.76 3.55
C ILE A 321 -1.41 -4.41 2.89
N GLU A 322 -2.41 -3.67 3.36
CA GLU A 322 -2.58 -2.25 3.03
C GLU A 322 -2.05 -1.38 4.17
N ALA A 323 -0.88 -0.77 3.97
CA ALA A 323 -0.29 0.17 4.90
C ALA A 323 -0.82 1.58 4.61
N MET A 324 -1.62 2.10 5.55
CA MET A 324 -2.15 3.45 5.49
C MET A 324 -1.07 4.44 5.92
N THR A 325 -0.70 5.36 5.05
CA THR A 325 0.32 6.38 5.32
C THR A 325 -0.05 7.67 4.61
N TYR A 326 0.86 8.64 4.53
CA TYR A 326 0.64 9.87 3.83
C TYR A 326 1.90 10.33 3.10
N ARG A 327 1.75 10.71 1.82
CA ARG A 327 2.86 11.17 1.00
C ARG A 327 3.24 12.61 1.35
N ILE A 328 4.10 12.83 2.34
CA ILE A 328 4.43 14.17 2.82
C ILE A 328 5.09 15.01 1.72
N GLY A 329 6.07 14.44 0.99
CA GLY A 329 6.73 15.10 -0.13
C GLY A 329 5.86 15.22 -1.38
N HIS A 330 6.33 15.99 -2.36
CA HIS A 330 5.78 15.97 -3.72
C HIS A 330 5.84 14.56 -4.32
N HIS A 331 5.09 14.31 -5.40
CA HIS A 331 5.15 13.03 -6.09
C HIS A 331 6.58 12.71 -6.55
N SER A 332 7.24 13.69 -7.18
CA SER A 332 8.62 13.66 -7.64
C SER A 332 9.16 15.10 -7.77
N THR A 333 10.40 15.25 -8.22
CA THR A 333 10.97 16.57 -8.56
C THR A 333 10.33 17.27 -9.76
N SER A 334 9.45 16.58 -10.49
CA SER A 334 8.69 17.13 -11.62
C SER A 334 7.26 17.54 -11.23
N ASP A 335 6.92 17.42 -9.95
CA ASP A 335 5.59 17.68 -9.41
C ASP A 335 5.63 18.87 -8.44
N ASP A 336 4.53 19.64 -8.42
CA ASP A 336 4.26 20.64 -7.40
C ASP A 336 2.91 20.31 -6.75
N SER A 337 2.99 19.71 -5.56
CA SER A 337 1.78 19.27 -4.88
C SER A 337 0.90 20.39 -4.33
N SER A 338 1.42 21.62 -4.23
CA SER A 338 0.62 22.76 -3.77
C SER A 338 -0.52 23.10 -4.74
N ALA A 339 -0.44 22.62 -5.99
CA ALA A 339 -1.47 22.82 -7.00
C ALA A 339 -2.75 22.00 -6.79
N TYR A 340 -2.73 20.94 -5.98
CA TYR A 340 -3.88 20.01 -5.85
C TYR A 340 -4.14 19.49 -4.43
N ARG A 341 -3.33 19.87 -3.44
CA ARG A 341 -3.60 19.57 -2.02
C ARG A 341 -3.11 20.68 -1.12
N SER A 342 -3.72 20.79 0.06
CA SER A 342 -3.44 21.91 0.96
C SER A 342 -2.12 21.73 1.71
N VAL A 343 -1.45 22.85 1.98
CA VAL A 343 -0.23 22.86 2.81
C VAL A 343 -0.55 22.47 4.25
N ASP A 344 -1.75 22.79 4.75
CA ASP A 344 -2.20 22.45 6.11
C ASP A 344 -2.36 20.95 6.30
N GLU A 345 -2.91 20.25 5.30
CA GLU A 345 -3.00 18.78 5.29
C GLU A 345 -1.60 18.15 5.35
N VAL A 346 -0.65 18.61 4.54
CA VAL A 346 0.73 18.11 4.57
C VAL A 346 1.39 18.38 5.93
N ASN A 347 1.22 19.58 6.47
CA ASN A 347 1.76 19.99 7.76
C ASN A 347 1.19 19.16 8.93
N TYR A 348 -0.08 18.75 8.84
CA TYR A 348 -0.68 17.86 9.83
C TYR A 348 0.12 16.56 9.91
N TRP A 349 0.34 15.88 8.79
CA TRP A 349 1.06 14.61 8.77
C TRP A 349 2.52 14.75 9.20
N ASP A 350 3.23 15.76 8.68
CA ASP A 350 4.64 16.00 9.02
C ASP A 350 4.85 16.27 10.52
N LYS A 351 3.94 17.01 11.15
CA LYS A 351 4.08 17.42 12.57
C LYS A 351 3.41 16.51 13.56
N GLN A 352 2.27 15.90 13.21
CA GLN A 352 1.41 15.18 14.16
C GLN A 352 1.55 13.67 14.06
N ASP A 353 1.88 13.11 12.89
CA ASP A 353 1.88 11.66 12.69
C ASP A 353 2.91 11.24 11.63
N HIS A 354 4.19 11.24 12.04
CA HIS A 354 5.33 10.87 11.20
C HIS A 354 6.02 9.63 11.80
N PRO A 355 6.38 8.59 11.01
CA PRO A 355 6.99 7.36 11.52
C PRO A 355 8.29 7.56 12.31
N ILE A 356 9.19 8.43 11.83
CA ILE A 356 10.43 8.79 12.53
C ILE A 356 10.13 9.42 13.90
N SER A 357 9.19 10.38 13.96
CA SER A 357 8.82 11.04 15.22
C SER A 357 8.24 10.05 16.23
N ARG A 358 7.34 9.16 15.79
CA ARG A 358 6.72 8.13 16.63
C ARG A 358 7.75 7.17 17.22
N LEU A 359 8.64 6.62 16.39
CA LEU A 359 9.69 5.72 16.87
C LEU A 359 10.67 6.43 17.81
N ARG A 360 11.00 7.70 17.54
CA ARG A 360 11.83 8.50 18.47
C ARG A 360 11.17 8.62 19.84
N HIS A 361 9.87 8.93 19.90
CA HIS A 361 9.15 9.01 21.18
C HIS A 361 9.18 7.69 21.94
N TYR A 362 8.99 6.56 21.25
CA TYR A 362 9.11 5.22 21.85
C TYR A 362 10.51 4.97 22.44
N MET A 363 11.59 5.31 21.71
CA MET A 363 12.95 5.10 22.21
C MET A 363 13.28 6.03 23.38
N THR A 364 12.84 7.29 23.35
CA THR A 364 13.10 8.25 24.42
C THR A 364 12.34 7.87 25.70
N SER A 365 11.10 7.36 25.60
CA SER A 365 10.36 6.90 26.79
C SER A 365 11.02 5.71 27.50
N ARG A 366 11.86 4.95 26.77
CA ARG A 366 12.66 3.81 27.30
C ARG A 366 14.10 4.16 27.62
N ASN A 367 14.51 5.43 27.52
CA ASN A 367 15.91 5.87 27.67
C ASN A 367 16.89 5.19 26.70
N TRP A 368 16.43 4.80 25.50
CA TRP A 368 17.26 4.21 24.45
C TRP A 368 17.80 5.23 23.47
N TRP A 369 17.18 6.43 23.44
CA TRP A 369 17.57 7.54 22.58
C TRP A 369 17.38 8.89 23.27
N ASP A 370 18.40 9.74 23.21
CA ASP A 370 18.39 11.09 23.77
C ASP A 370 18.80 12.18 22.74
N GLU A 371 18.73 13.44 23.16
CA GLU A 371 19.06 14.61 22.33
C GLU A 371 20.54 14.69 21.91
N GLU A 372 21.46 14.15 22.71
CA GLU A 372 22.88 14.14 22.38
C GLU A 372 23.15 13.11 21.28
N GLN A 373 22.59 11.92 21.41
CA GLN A 373 22.61 10.85 20.42
C GLN A 373 21.95 11.29 19.11
N GLU A 374 20.82 12.00 19.18
CA GLU A 374 20.14 12.58 18.01
C GLU A 374 21.06 13.56 17.26
N LYS A 375 21.65 14.54 17.96
CA LYS A 375 22.57 15.52 17.35
C LYS A 375 23.81 14.85 16.75
N SER A 376 24.40 13.90 17.49
CA SER A 376 25.57 13.14 17.05
C SER A 376 25.27 12.33 15.79
N TRP A 377 24.15 11.60 15.79
CA TRP A 377 23.72 10.81 14.64
C TRP A 377 23.39 11.68 13.43
N ARG A 378 22.64 12.77 13.60
CA ARG A 378 22.32 13.71 12.51
C ARG A 378 23.56 14.30 11.85
N LYS A 379 24.61 14.62 12.65
CA LYS A 379 25.90 15.06 12.11
C LYS A 379 26.60 13.94 11.35
N LYS A 380 26.61 12.73 11.90
CA LYS A 380 27.22 11.54 11.28
C LYS A 380 26.52 11.15 9.98
N SER A 381 25.19 11.08 9.95
CA SER A 381 24.40 10.73 8.76
C SER A 381 24.62 11.74 7.65
N ARG A 382 24.57 13.04 7.95
CA ARG A 382 24.88 14.09 6.96
C ARG A 382 26.28 13.95 6.40
N LYS A 383 27.28 13.74 7.25
CA LYS A 383 28.67 13.54 6.80
C LYS A 383 28.81 12.30 5.89
N ARG A 384 28.11 11.21 6.22
CA ARG A 384 28.13 9.97 5.41
C ARG A 384 27.46 10.09 4.04
N VAL A 385 26.47 10.97 3.90
CA VAL A 385 25.76 11.16 2.63
C VAL A 385 26.47 12.21 1.76
N SER A 386 27.06 13.23 2.37
CA SER A 386 27.73 14.33 1.64
C SER A 386 29.21 14.09 1.32
N GLY A 387 29.87 13.20 2.07
CA GLY A 387 31.28 12.86 1.87
C GLY A 387 31.37 11.53 1.13
#